data_AF-A0A6M4IFW6-F1
#
_entry.id   AF-A0A6M4IFW6-F1
#
_cell.length_a   1.000
_cell.length_b   1.000
_cell.length_c   1.000
_cell.angle_alpha   90.00
_cell.angle_beta   90.00
_cell.angle_gamma   90.00
#
_symmetry.space_group_name_H-M   'P 1'
#
loop_
_entity.id
_entity.type
_entity.pdbx_description
1 polymer ?
#
loop_
_entity_poly.entity_id
_entity_poly.type
_entity_poly.pdbx_seq_one_letter_code
_entity_poly.pdbx_strand_id
1 'polypeptide(L)'
;MPSLRSTRAHALLVLTGLALAACAGDGAPVPEPKADAPIVTSLPQLPQLPTELRPVVPPDLDLAFGTDSVRITISVEPGARVNALLPPVIDAGDGRRFLLRAPTVTEDSAYFVERASVTIPRSALPIRGTLRTSFCRSDERLCRSTERAVVLEDR
;
A
#
# COMPACT_ATOMS: atom_id res chain seq x y z
N MET A 1 -5.92 8.68 43.92
CA MET A 1 -4.74 9.51 43.62
C MET A 1 -4.39 10.32 44.86
N PRO A 2 -3.27 10.06 45.53
CA PRO A 2 -2.65 11.04 46.40
C PRO A 2 -1.41 11.63 45.71
N SER A 3 -1.41 12.95 45.60
CA SER A 3 -0.27 13.78 45.20
C SER A 3 0.64 14.01 46.40
N LEU A 4 1.93 13.71 46.27
CA LEU A 4 2.96 14.13 47.23
C LEU A 4 4.04 14.92 46.48
N ARG A 5 3.97 16.25 46.65
CA ARG A 5 5.03 17.20 46.32
C ARG A 5 6.11 17.10 47.40
N SER A 6 7.37 16.97 47.00
CA SER A 6 8.53 17.11 47.88
C SER A 6 9.35 18.32 47.42
N THR A 7 9.56 19.25 48.32
CA THR A 7 10.27 20.52 48.16
C THR A 7 11.63 20.47 48.85
N ARG A 8 12.70 20.87 48.12
CA ARG A 8 13.89 21.70 48.51
C ARG A 8 14.68 21.33 49.79
N ALA A 9 15.98 21.54 49.94
CA ALA A 9 17.11 22.02 49.13
C ALA A 9 18.39 22.02 50.01
N HIS A 10 19.57 21.86 49.37
CA HIS A 10 20.95 22.30 49.77
C HIS A 10 21.63 21.56 50.95
N ALA A 11 22.94 21.32 51.03
CA ALA A 11 24.17 21.90 50.46
C ALA A 11 25.28 20.80 50.43
N LEU A 12 26.14 20.64 49.39
CA LEU A 12 27.38 21.37 49.03
C LEU A 12 28.62 21.08 49.92
N LEU A 13 29.59 20.31 49.38
CA LEU A 13 31.06 20.42 49.56
C LEU A 13 31.73 19.28 48.72
N VAL A 14 32.13 19.55 47.48
CA VAL A 14 33.50 19.89 47.02
C VAL A 14 34.57 18.85 47.43
N LEU A 15 35.11 18.14 46.43
CA LEU A 15 36.57 18.00 46.27
C LEU A 15 36.92 17.61 44.82
N THR A 16 37.64 18.54 44.22
CA THR A 16 38.43 18.50 42.99
C THR A 16 39.25 17.22 42.81
N GLY A 17 39.16 16.64 41.62
CA GLY A 17 40.10 15.67 41.08
C GLY A 17 40.34 15.96 39.60
N LEU A 18 41.48 16.59 39.30
CA LEU A 18 42.01 16.77 37.96
C LEU A 18 42.17 15.41 37.25
N ALA A 19 41.72 15.33 36.00
CA ALA A 19 42.46 14.65 34.93
C ALA A 19 41.88 15.07 33.57
N LEU A 20 42.45 16.11 32.98
CA LEU A 20 42.42 16.27 31.53
C LEU A 20 43.30 15.17 30.94
N ALA A 21 42.69 14.07 30.53
CA ALA A 21 43.32 13.16 29.59
C ALA A 21 43.24 13.79 28.19
N ALA A 22 44.28 14.53 27.84
CA ALA A 22 44.57 14.87 26.46
C ALA A 22 44.93 13.56 25.73
N CYS A 23 43.96 12.94 25.08
CA CYS A 23 44.25 11.92 24.09
C CYS A 23 44.84 12.63 22.86
N ALA A 24 46.17 12.74 22.85
CA ALA A 24 46.95 12.85 21.63
C ALA A 24 46.67 11.58 20.81
N GLY A 25 45.63 11.64 19.98
CA GLY A 25 45.43 10.67 18.91
C GLY A 25 46.33 11.07 17.76
N ASP A 26 47.37 10.28 17.51
CA ASP A 26 48.18 10.34 16.31
C ASP A 26 47.27 10.48 15.08
N GLY A 27 47.29 11.68 14.48
CA GLY A 27 46.69 11.94 13.19
C GLY A 27 47.53 11.28 12.10
N ALA A 28 47.58 9.95 12.08
CA ALA A 28 48.00 9.22 10.90
C ALA A 28 47.03 9.63 9.77
N PRO A 29 47.51 10.01 8.58
CA PRO A 29 46.62 10.30 7.46
C PRO A 29 45.78 9.04 7.21
N VAL A 30 44.46 9.19 7.33
CA VAL A 30 43.52 8.16 6.90
C VAL A 30 43.88 7.84 5.44
N PRO A 31 44.30 6.61 5.11
CA PRO A 31 44.58 6.29 3.72
C PRO A 31 43.30 6.55 2.92
N GLU A 32 43.42 7.38 1.87
CA GLU A 32 42.33 7.58 0.92
C GLU A 32 41.80 6.21 0.49
N PRO A 33 40.47 6.00 0.48
CA PRO A 33 39.91 4.76 -0.03
C PRO A 33 40.40 4.59 -1.47
N LYS A 34 41.23 3.58 -1.73
CA LYS A 34 41.62 3.24 -3.09
C LYS A 34 40.35 2.95 -3.88
N ALA A 35 40.01 3.85 -4.79
CA ALA A 35 38.79 3.80 -5.61
C ALA A 35 38.83 2.71 -6.71
N ASP A 36 39.82 1.80 -6.67
CA ASP A 36 40.09 0.85 -7.76
C ASP A 36 39.85 -0.62 -7.40
N ALA A 37 39.24 -0.93 -6.25
CA ALA A 37 38.70 -2.26 -6.05
C ALA A 37 37.38 -2.34 -6.82
N PRO A 38 37.27 -3.13 -7.91
CA PRO A 38 35.98 -3.31 -8.56
C PRO A 38 35.06 -3.95 -7.53
N ILE A 39 34.01 -3.23 -7.15
CA ILE A 39 32.87 -3.84 -6.48
C ILE A 39 32.33 -4.82 -7.51
N VAL A 40 32.70 -6.09 -7.39
CA VAL A 40 32.06 -7.17 -8.13
C VAL A 40 30.68 -7.29 -7.53
N THR A 41 29.76 -6.45 -8.02
CA THR A 41 28.36 -6.48 -7.64
C THR A 41 27.77 -7.73 -8.28
N SER A 42 27.98 -8.89 -7.65
CA SER A 42 27.23 -10.10 -7.95
C SER A 42 25.81 -9.90 -7.41
N LEU A 43 25.04 -9.04 -8.07
CA LEU A 43 23.60 -8.99 -7.87
C LEU A 43 23.06 -10.40 -8.20
N PRO A 44 22.20 -10.98 -7.35
CA PRO A 44 21.52 -12.20 -7.74
C PRO A 44 20.78 -11.91 -9.05
N GLN A 45 20.94 -12.80 -10.04
CA GLN A 45 20.16 -12.69 -11.26
C GLN A 45 18.68 -12.70 -10.88
N LEU A 46 17.96 -11.64 -11.23
CA LEU A 46 16.51 -11.61 -11.07
C LEU A 46 15.94 -12.79 -11.84
N PRO A 47 15.00 -13.56 -11.24
CA PRO A 47 14.32 -14.61 -11.98
C PRO A 47 13.70 -14.01 -13.22
N GLN A 48 14.00 -14.59 -14.38
CA GLN A 48 13.41 -14.13 -15.63
C GLN A 48 11.90 -14.33 -15.53
N LEU A 49 11.15 -13.21 -15.57
CA LEU A 49 9.70 -13.25 -15.69
C LEU A 49 9.38 -14.01 -16.99
N PRO A 50 8.48 -15.00 -16.96
CA PRO A 50 8.14 -15.77 -18.16
C PRO A 50 7.77 -14.82 -19.30
N THR A 51 8.39 -15.05 -20.47
CA THR A 51 8.30 -14.20 -21.67
C THR A 51 6.87 -14.01 -22.20
N GLU A 52 5.90 -14.80 -21.73
CA GLU A 52 4.48 -14.67 -22.05
C GLU A 52 3.65 -14.25 -20.82
N LEU A 53 3.79 -13.00 -20.41
CA LEU A 53 2.78 -12.38 -19.55
C LEU A 53 1.51 -12.21 -20.39
N ARG A 54 0.50 -13.06 -20.17
CA ARG A 54 -0.81 -12.92 -20.81
C ARG A 54 -1.33 -11.48 -20.58
N PRO A 55 -2.01 -10.87 -21.57
CA PRO A 55 -2.60 -9.56 -21.37
C PRO A 55 -3.57 -9.59 -20.19
N VAL A 56 -3.51 -8.55 -19.34
CA VAL A 56 -4.48 -8.39 -18.24
C VAL A 56 -5.74 -7.79 -18.82
N VAL A 57 -6.83 -8.54 -18.75
CA VAL A 57 -8.16 -7.99 -19.01
C VAL A 57 -8.71 -7.44 -17.69
N PRO A 58 -9.04 -6.14 -17.62
CA PRO A 58 -9.62 -5.58 -16.40
C PRO A 58 -10.99 -6.20 -16.09
N PRO A 59 -11.29 -6.52 -14.81
CA PRO A 59 -12.56 -7.04 -14.34
C PRO A 59 -13.78 -6.21 -14.76
N ASP A 60 -14.89 -6.89 -15.03
CA ASP A 60 -16.18 -6.26 -15.34
C ASP A 60 -16.87 -5.72 -14.08
N LEU A 61 -17.91 -4.92 -14.29
CA LEU A 61 -18.75 -4.36 -13.24
C LEU A 61 -20.18 -4.81 -13.46
N ASP A 62 -20.77 -5.44 -12.45
CA ASP A 62 -22.19 -5.74 -12.42
C ASP A 62 -22.94 -4.59 -11.75
N LEU A 63 -24.03 -4.16 -12.37
CA LEU A 63 -24.90 -3.09 -11.88
C LEU A 63 -26.26 -3.66 -11.48
N ALA A 64 -26.65 -3.45 -10.22
CA ALA A 64 -27.99 -3.74 -9.74
C ALA A 64 -28.68 -2.43 -9.35
N PHE A 65 -29.74 -2.07 -10.07
CA PHE A 65 -30.50 -0.83 -9.87
C PHE A 65 -31.62 -1.06 -8.85
N GLY A 66 -31.62 -0.25 -7.80
CA GLY A 66 -32.76 -0.04 -6.90
C GLY A 66 -33.56 1.21 -7.29
N THR A 67 -34.51 1.58 -6.46
CA THR A 67 -35.38 2.76 -6.68
C THR A 67 -34.58 4.07 -6.69
N ASP A 68 -33.68 4.25 -5.72
CA ASP A 68 -32.93 5.48 -5.45
C ASP A 68 -31.41 5.27 -5.44
N SER A 69 -30.97 4.04 -5.69
CA SER A 69 -29.60 3.60 -5.51
C SER A 69 -29.17 2.60 -6.57
N VAL A 70 -27.86 2.47 -6.76
CA VAL A 70 -27.25 1.49 -7.65
C VAL A 70 -26.14 0.78 -6.88
N ARG A 71 -26.19 -0.55 -6.83
CA ARG A 71 -25.11 -1.38 -6.31
C ARG A 71 -24.18 -1.77 -7.45
N ILE A 72 -22.93 -1.35 -7.34
CA ILE A 72 -21.86 -1.66 -8.29
C ILE A 72 -21.02 -2.77 -7.65
N THR A 73 -20.86 -3.90 -8.33
CA THR A 73 -20.11 -5.06 -7.83
C THR A 73 -19.01 -5.44 -8.83
N ILE A 74 -17.79 -5.70 -8.34
CA ILE A 74 -16.72 -6.18 -9.23
C ILE A 74 -16.97 -7.63 -9.64
N SER A 75 -16.79 -7.92 -10.93
CA SER A 75 -16.98 -9.23 -11.53
C SER A 75 -15.64 -9.76 -12.06
N VAL A 76 -15.17 -10.85 -11.49
CA VAL A 76 -13.91 -11.51 -11.85
C VAL A 76 -14.16 -12.95 -12.29
N GLU A 77 -13.25 -13.51 -13.08
CA GLU A 77 -13.29 -14.92 -13.46
C GLU A 77 -13.35 -15.85 -12.23
N PRO A 78 -14.00 -17.03 -12.33
CA PRO A 78 -14.02 -18.00 -11.24
C PRO A 78 -12.61 -18.35 -10.75
N GLY A 79 -12.42 -18.33 -9.43
CA GLY A 79 -11.12 -18.61 -8.78
C GLY A 79 -10.14 -17.43 -8.80
N ALA A 80 -10.43 -16.35 -9.51
CA ALA A 80 -9.66 -15.12 -9.37
C ALA A 80 -9.94 -14.46 -8.00
N ARG A 81 -8.94 -13.74 -7.48
CA ARG A 81 -8.99 -13.10 -6.16
C ARG A 81 -8.75 -11.61 -6.28
N VAL A 82 -9.59 -10.80 -5.64
CA VAL A 82 -9.44 -9.34 -5.62
C VAL A 82 -8.61 -8.94 -4.39
N ASN A 83 -7.58 -8.14 -4.60
CA ASN A 83 -6.69 -7.67 -3.55
C ASN A 83 -7.41 -6.73 -2.58
N ALA A 84 -7.42 -7.05 -1.29
CA ALA A 84 -8.05 -6.24 -0.25
C ALA A 84 -7.15 -5.11 0.27
N LEU A 85 -5.82 -5.23 0.11
CA LEU A 85 -4.85 -4.18 0.45
C LEU A 85 -4.88 -3.02 -0.56
N LEU A 86 -5.30 -3.31 -1.79
CA LEU A 86 -5.53 -2.33 -2.86
C LEU A 86 -6.95 -2.51 -3.41
N PRO A 87 -8.00 -2.10 -2.66
CA PRO A 87 -9.37 -2.31 -3.07
C PRO A 87 -9.68 -1.61 -4.40
N PRO A 88 -10.60 -2.16 -5.21
CA PRO A 88 -11.00 -1.53 -6.46
C PRO A 88 -11.62 -0.15 -6.20
N VAL A 89 -11.27 0.81 -7.05
CA VAL A 89 -11.79 2.17 -6.96
C VAL A 89 -12.21 2.66 -8.34
N ILE A 90 -13.37 3.29 -8.42
CA ILE A 90 -13.79 4.06 -9.59
C ILE A 90 -13.46 5.52 -9.30
N ASP A 91 -12.54 6.08 -10.06
CA ASP A 91 -12.21 7.50 -10.05
C ASP A 91 -13.02 8.19 -11.15
N ALA A 92 -14.01 9.01 -10.79
CA ALA A 92 -14.94 9.61 -11.72
C ALA A 92 -14.38 10.82 -12.48
N GLY A 93 -13.11 11.20 -12.25
CA GLY A 93 -12.47 12.34 -12.91
C GLY A 93 -12.98 13.71 -12.46
N ASP A 94 -14.14 13.79 -11.82
CA ASP A 94 -14.74 14.99 -11.20
C ASP A 94 -14.39 15.13 -9.71
N GLY A 95 -13.40 14.37 -9.24
CA GLY A 95 -12.97 14.30 -7.84
C GLY A 95 -13.76 13.31 -6.98
N ARG A 96 -14.87 12.74 -7.47
CA ARG A 96 -15.57 11.66 -6.75
C ARG A 96 -14.83 10.33 -6.90
N ARG A 97 -14.80 9.58 -5.80
CA ARG A 97 -14.19 8.25 -5.73
C ARG A 97 -15.13 7.26 -5.08
N PHE A 98 -15.34 6.14 -5.76
CA PHE A 98 -16.20 5.07 -5.28
C PHE A 98 -15.35 3.83 -4.99
N LEU A 99 -15.14 3.57 -3.71
CA LEU A 99 -14.32 2.45 -3.25
C LEU A 99 -15.18 1.21 -3.07
N LEU A 100 -14.86 0.14 -3.79
CA LEU A 100 -15.55 -1.14 -3.67
C LEU A 100 -14.92 -1.94 -2.53
N ARG A 101 -15.73 -2.39 -1.57
CA ARG A 101 -15.30 -3.24 -0.45
C ARG A 101 -16.19 -4.46 -0.28
N ALA A 102 -15.66 -5.48 0.39
CA ALA A 102 -16.42 -6.60 0.91
C ALA A 102 -16.26 -6.65 2.45
N PRO A 103 -17.23 -7.21 3.19
CA PRO A 103 -17.16 -7.26 4.65
C PRO A 103 -16.11 -8.26 5.15
N THR A 104 -15.80 -9.29 4.34
CA THR A 104 -14.91 -10.38 4.73
C THR A 104 -13.65 -10.41 3.87
N VAL A 105 -12.50 -10.55 4.52
CA VAL A 105 -11.19 -10.78 3.90
C VAL A 105 -10.63 -12.14 4.33
N THR A 106 -9.66 -12.64 3.58
CA THR A 106 -8.90 -13.84 3.94
C THR A 106 -8.16 -13.63 5.27
N GLU A 107 -7.75 -14.71 5.93
CA GLU A 107 -7.06 -14.66 7.23
C GLU A 107 -5.79 -13.80 7.19
N ASP A 108 -5.05 -13.87 6.08
CA ASP A 108 -3.87 -13.04 5.80
C ASP A 108 -4.21 -11.59 5.38
N SER A 109 -5.50 -11.23 5.36
CA SER A 109 -6.04 -9.93 4.93
C SER A 109 -5.68 -9.53 3.50
N ALA A 110 -5.16 -10.44 2.69
CA ALA A 110 -4.66 -10.13 1.36
C ALA A 110 -5.78 -10.01 0.32
N TYR A 111 -6.89 -10.74 0.47
CA TYR A 111 -7.95 -10.84 -0.53
C TYR A 111 -9.34 -10.68 0.06
N PHE A 112 -10.27 -10.16 -0.72
CA PHE A 112 -11.69 -10.25 -0.38
C PHE A 112 -12.19 -11.69 -0.56
N VAL A 113 -12.96 -12.19 0.41
CA VAL A 113 -13.60 -13.53 0.32
C VAL A 113 -14.83 -13.46 -0.59
N GLU A 114 -15.53 -12.34 -0.56
CA GLU A 114 -16.74 -12.10 -1.35
C GLU A 114 -16.49 -11.00 -2.39
N ARG A 115 -17.43 -10.86 -3.34
CA ARG A 115 -17.30 -9.81 -4.37
C ARG A 115 -17.40 -8.42 -3.76
N ALA A 116 -16.34 -7.64 -3.94
CA ALA A 116 -16.31 -6.25 -3.49
C ALA A 116 -17.36 -5.41 -4.23
N SER A 117 -18.00 -4.52 -3.49
CA SER A 117 -19.09 -3.71 -4.01
C SER A 117 -19.16 -2.34 -3.34
N VAL A 118 -19.90 -1.43 -3.97
CA VAL A 118 -20.27 -0.14 -3.41
C VAL A 118 -21.70 0.17 -3.81
N THR A 119 -22.47 0.74 -2.89
CA THR A 119 -23.80 1.26 -3.20
C THR A 119 -23.71 2.79 -3.26
N ILE A 120 -24.19 3.37 -4.35
CA ILE A 120 -24.21 4.81 -4.59
C ILE A 120 -25.64 5.29 -4.81
N PRO A 121 -25.97 6.56 -4.51
CA PRO A 121 -27.25 7.13 -4.90
C PRO A 121 -27.37 7.18 -6.42
N ARG A 122 -28.56 6.96 -6.97
CA ARG A 122 -28.82 6.98 -8.41
C ARG A 122 -28.53 8.37 -9.02
N SER A 123 -28.69 9.44 -8.23
CA SER A 123 -28.30 10.81 -8.59
C SER A 123 -26.79 11.02 -8.78
N ALA A 124 -25.95 10.06 -8.40
CA ALA A 124 -24.52 10.10 -8.70
C ALA A 124 -24.20 9.68 -10.15
N LEU A 125 -25.16 9.10 -10.89
CA LEU A 125 -25.01 8.81 -12.31
C LEU A 125 -25.29 10.08 -13.16
N PRO A 126 -24.68 10.21 -14.35
CA PRO A 126 -23.70 9.30 -14.94
C PRO A 126 -22.31 9.40 -14.30
N ILE A 127 -21.53 8.32 -14.43
CA ILE A 127 -20.10 8.29 -14.05
C ILE A 127 -19.29 8.00 -15.31
N ARG A 128 -18.35 8.89 -15.65
CA ARG A 128 -17.34 8.68 -16.69
C ARG A 128 -15.98 8.76 -16.03
N GLY A 129 -15.26 7.65 -15.97
CA GLY A 129 -14.08 7.59 -15.11
C GLY A 129 -13.16 6.42 -15.41
N THR A 130 -12.29 6.13 -14.46
CA THR A 130 -11.33 5.02 -14.53
C THR A 130 -11.55 4.08 -13.36
N LEU A 131 -11.82 2.81 -13.66
CA LEU A 131 -11.75 1.72 -12.70
C LEU A 131 -10.27 1.34 -12.52
N ARG A 132 -9.76 1.45 -11.31
CA ARG A 132 -8.45 0.94 -10.90
C ARG A 132 -8.68 -0.26 -10.00
N THR A 133 -8.02 -1.37 -10.31
CA THR A 133 -8.21 -2.60 -9.55
C THR A 133 -6.93 -3.43 -9.54
N SER A 134 -6.76 -4.22 -8.48
CA SER A 134 -5.68 -5.18 -8.33
C SER A 134 -6.31 -6.55 -8.10
N PHE A 135 -6.01 -7.52 -8.97
CA PHE A 135 -6.53 -8.87 -8.84
C PHE A 135 -5.50 -9.90 -9.33
N CYS A 136 -5.65 -11.12 -8.83
CA CYS A 136 -4.86 -12.28 -9.21
C CYS A 136 -5.78 -13.25 -9.94
N ARG A 137 -5.37 -13.80 -11.08
CA ARG A 137 -6.08 -14.94 -11.67
C ARG A 137 -5.92 -16.19 -10.80
N SER A 138 -6.73 -17.21 -11.07
CA SER A 138 -6.69 -18.48 -10.35
C SER A 138 -5.35 -19.22 -10.50
N ASP A 139 -4.68 -19.07 -11.64
CA ASP A 139 -3.37 -19.64 -11.95
C ASP A 139 -2.19 -18.72 -11.58
N GLU A 140 -2.46 -17.52 -11.07
CA GLU A 140 -1.45 -16.53 -10.74
C GLU A 140 -1.18 -16.44 -9.23
N ARG A 141 0.11 -16.37 -8.87
CA ARG A 141 0.56 -16.15 -7.49
C ARG A 141 0.68 -14.67 -7.11
N LEU A 142 0.74 -13.79 -8.11
CA LEU A 142 0.95 -12.36 -7.94
C LEU A 142 -0.22 -11.61 -8.57
N CYS A 143 -0.76 -10.66 -7.81
CA CYS A 143 -1.82 -9.81 -8.32
C CYS A 143 -1.24 -8.75 -9.23
N ARG A 144 -2.01 -8.40 -10.25
CA ARG A 144 -1.65 -7.37 -11.22
C ARG A 144 -2.61 -6.20 -11.07
N SER A 145 -2.04 -5.00 -11.09
CA SER A 145 -2.82 -3.77 -11.15
C SER A 145 -3.22 -3.49 -12.59
N THR A 146 -4.45 -3.05 -12.78
CA THR A 146 -5.01 -2.72 -14.08
C THR A 146 -5.95 -1.53 -13.96
N GLU A 147 -6.09 -0.81 -15.07
CA GLU A 147 -6.92 0.37 -15.19
C GLU A 147 -7.79 0.25 -16.44
N ARG A 148 -9.06 0.65 -16.33
CA ARG A 148 -10.02 0.62 -17.45
C ARG A 148 -10.91 1.85 -17.41
N ALA A 149 -11.12 2.47 -18.56
CA ALA A 149 -12.17 3.47 -18.70
C ALA A 149 -13.53 2.82 -18.43
N VAL A 150 -14.37 3.49 -17.64
CA VAL A 150 -15.73 3.05 -17.34
C VAL A 150 -16.72 4.18 -17.60
N VAL A 151 -17.86 3.82 -18.17
CA VAL A 151 -19.00 4.70 -18.34
C VAL A 151 -20.19 3.99 -17.72
N LEU A 152 -20.70 4.53 -16.62
CA LEU A 152 -21.89 4.03 -15.93
C LEU A 152 -23.01 5.04 -16.17
N GLU A 153 -24.04 4.59 -16.87
CA GLU A 153 -25.20 5.40 -17.21
C GLU A 153 -26.40 4.94 -16.40
N ASP A 154 -27.34 5.87 -16.23
CA ASP A 154 -28.63 5.52 -15.70
C ASP A 154 -29.43 4.80 -16.78
N ARG A 155 -29.97 3.61 -16.47
CA ARG A 155 -30.76 2.82 -17.41
C ARG A 155 -32.11 3.48 -17.69
#